data_AF-A0A452ZDV3-F1
#
_entry.id   AF-A0A452ZDV3-F1
#
_cell.length_a   1.000
_cell.length_b   1.000
_cell.length_c   1.000
_cell.angle_alpha   90.00
_cell.angle_beta   90.00
_cell.angle_gamma   90.00
#
_symmetry.space_group_name_H-M   'P 1'
#
loop_
_entity.id
_entity.type
_entity.pdbx_description
1 polymer ?
#
loop_
_entity_poly.entity_id
_entity_poly.type
_entity_poly.pdbx_seq_one_letter_code
_entity_poly.pdbx_strand_id
1 'polypeptide(L)'
;QGATGQPKQRKPHRFRPGTVALREIRRYQKSVDFLIPFAPFVRLIKEVTDFFCPEISRWTPQALVAIQEAAEYHLVDVFERANHCAIHKETCQL
;
A
#
# COMPACT_ATOMS: atom_id res chain seq x y z
N GLN A 1 -19.58 -51.40 -21.21
CA GLN A 1 -20.25 -50.08 -21.05
C GLN A 1 -19.54 -49.36 -19.92
N GLY A 2 -18.88 -48.23 -20.18
CA GLY A 2 -18.14 -47.50 -19.15
C GLY A 2 -17.86 -46.08 -19.63
N ALA A 3 -18.81 -45.19 -19.43
CA ALA A 3 -18.68 -43.78 -19.78
C ALA A 3 -17.79 -43.08 -18.73
N THR A 4 -16.55 -42.78 -19.10
CA THR A 4 -15.65 -41.92 -18.32
C THR A 4 -16.10 -40.46 -18.46
N GLY A 5 -16.79 -39.94 -17.43
CA GLY A 5 -17.16 -38.53 -17.34
C GLY A 5 -15.91 -37.67 -17.12
N GLN A 6 -15.54 -36.87 -18.12
CA GLN A 6 -14.47 -35.87 -17.99
C GLN A 6 -14.91 -34.72 -17.05
N PRO A 7 -14.05 -34.24 -16.14
CA PRO A 7 -14.37 -33.08 -15.32
C PRO A 7 -14.44 -31.83 -16.21
N LYS A 8 -15.63 -31.24 -16.34
CA LYS A 8 -15.81 -29.93 -16.98
C LYS A 8 -14.92 -28.91 -16.27
N GLN A 9 -13.86 -28.45 -16.93
CA GLN A 9 -13.04 -27.34 -16.45
C GLN A 9 -13.97 -26.13 -16.24
N ARG A 10 -14.18 -25.76 -14.98
CA ARG A 10 -14.93 -24.57 -14.61
C ARG A 10 -14.12 -23.36 -15.05
N LYS A 11 -14.74 -22.46 -15.82
CA LYS A 11 -14.11 -21.20 -16.23
C LYS A 11 -13.59 -20.45 -14.99
N PRO A 12 -12.42 -19.80 -15.06
CA PRO A 12 -11.89 -19.05 -13.94
C PRO A 12 -12.88 -17.94 -13.56
N HIS A 13 -13.26 -17.90 -12.28
CA HIS A 13 -14.19 -16.92 -11.76
C HIS A 13 -13.54 -15.53 -11.78
N ARG A 14 -14.10 -14.61 -12.59
CA ARG A 14 -13.63 -13.22 -12.66
C ARG A 14 -14.51 -12.35 -11.77
N PHE A 15 -13.89 -11.66 -10.82
CA PHE A 15 -14.58 -10.68 -9.99
C PHE A 15 -14.95 -9.44 -10.80
N ARG A 16 -16.08 -8.80 -10.44
CA ARG A 16 -16.49 -7.53 -11.05
C ARG A 16 -15.44 -6.45 -10.72
N PRO A 17 -15.19 -5.48 -11.63
CA PRO A 17 -14.30 -4.36 -11.34
C PRO A 17 -14.74 -3.67 -10.04
N GLY A 18 -13.77 -3.31 -9.19
CA GLY A 18 -14.00 -2.74 -7.84
C GLY A 18 -14.21 -3.77 -6.72
N THR A 19 -14.57 -5.03 -7.01
CA THR A 19 -14.81 -6.04 -5.95
C THR A 19 -13.53 -6.43 -5.20
N VAL A 20 -12.41 -6.53 -5.91
CA VAL A 20 -11.11 -6.84 -5.30
C VAL A 20 -10.57 -5.63 -4.54
N ALA A 21 -10.68 -4.43 -5.12
CA ALA A 21 -10.28 -3.18 -4.47
C ALA A 21 -10.99 -2.94 -3.13
N LEU A 22 -12.32 -3.12 -3.07
CA LEU A 22 -13.07 -3.00 -1.81
C LEU A 22 -12.66 -4.03 -0.76
N ARG A 23 -12.27 -5.23 -1.19
CA ARG A 23 -11.77 -6.26 -0.27
C ARG A 23 -10.41 -5.88 0.30
N GLU A 24 -9.52 -5.35 -0.54
CA GLU A 24 -8.19 -4.89 -0.14
C GLU A 24 -8.28 -3.70 0.80
N ILE A 25 -9.14 -2.71 0.51
CA ILE A 25 -9.39 -1.56 1.40
C ILE A 25 -9.81 -2.03 2.79
N ARG A 26 -10.79 -2.94 2.88
CA ARG A 26 -11.24 -3.49 4.17
C ARG A 26 -10.16 -4.28 4.90
N ARG A 27 -9.29 -4.96 4.16
CA ARG A 27 -8.16 -5.69 4.73
C ARG A 27 -7.15 -4.72 5.34
N TYR A 28 -6.72 -3.72 4.57
CA TYR A 28 -5.70 -2.76 5.01
C TYR A 28 -6.19 -1.84 6.12
N GLN A 29 -7.50 -1.53 6.18
CA GLN A 29 -8.09 -0.80 7.31
C GLN A 29 -8.15 -1.61 8.61
N LYS A 30 -8.06 -2.94 8.55
CA LYS A 30 -8.10 -3.82 9.73
C LYS A 30 -6.72 -4.10 10.30
N SER A 31 -5.69 -4.07 9.45
CA SER A 31 -4.29 -4.24 9.82
C SER A 31 -3.63 -2.90 10.10
N VAL A 32 -2.54 -2.92 10.86
CA VAL A 32 -1.64 -1.77 11.06
C VAL A 32 -0.21 -2.11 10.63
N ASP A 33 -0.08 -3.09 9.74
CA ASP A 33 1.21 -3.52 9.21
C ASP A 33 1.73 -2.49 8.20
N PHE A 34 3.05 -2.27 8.20
CA PHE A 34 3.69 -1.40 7.21
C PHE A 34 3.44 -1.89 5.78
N LEU A 35 2.98 -0.99 4.93
CA LEU A 35 2.72 -1.28 3.52
C LEU A 35 3.99 -1.07 2.66
N ILE A 36 4.90 -0.21 3.11
CA ILE A 36 6.15 0.06 2.42
C ILE A 36 7.23 -0.91 2.92
N PRO A 37 7.94 -1.62 2.04
CA PRO A 37 9.04 -2.47 2.48
C PRO A 37 10.14 -1.65 3.17
N PHE A 38 10.56 -2.06 4.36
CA PHE A 38 11.53 -1.32 5.18
C PHE A 38 12.90 -1.14 4.49
N ALA A 39 13.39 -2.17 3.79
CA ALA A 39 14.72 -2.13 3.16
C ALA A 39 14.89 -1.00 2.11
N PRO A 40 14.01 -0.84 1.09
CA PRO A 40 14.11 0.29 0.17
C PRO A 40 13.84 1.64 0.84
N PHE A 41 12.97 1.70 1.87
CA PHE A 41 12.70 2.93 2.60
C PHE A 41 13.94 3.44 3.36
N VAL A 42 14.68 2.55 4.01
CA VAL A 42 15.94 2.91 4.68
C VAL A 42 17.00 3.38 3.68
N ARG A 43 17.06 2.80 2.48
CA ARG A 43 17.97 3.29 1.42
C ARG A 43 17.64 4.72 1.03
N LEU A 44 16.36 5.03 0.85
CA LEU A 44 15.89 6.38 0.56
C LEU A 44 16.24 7.37 1.69
N ILE A 45 16.00 6.99 2.96
CA ILE A 45 16.36 7.85 4.10
C ILE A 45 17.85 8.19 4.08
N LYS A 46 18.71 7.19 3.83
CA LYS A 46 20.16 7.42 3.76
C LYS A 46 20.55 8.34 2.61
N GLU A 47 20.00 8.12 1.42
CA GLU A 47 20.25 8.99 0.26
C GLU A 47 19.86 10.45 0.53
N VAL A 48 18.70 10.67 1.14
CA VAL A 48 18.24 12.00 1.55
C VAL A 48 19.14 12.59 2.63
N THR A 49 19.53 11.79 3.62
CA THR A 49 20.40 12.26 4.71
C THR A 49 21.79 12.63 4.20
N ASP A 50 22.37 11.82 3.31
CA ASP A 50 23.67 12.07 2.70
C ASP A 50 23.66 13.38 1.88
N PHE A 51 22.52 13.71 1.26
CA PHE A 51 22.35 14.95 0.52
C PHE A 51 22.25 16.20 1.43
N PHE A 52 21.49 16.12 2.53
CA PHE A 52 21.23 17.29 3.40
C PHE A 52 22.21 17.45 4.57
N CYS A 53 22.68 16.35 5.13
CA CYS A 53 23.54 16.32 6.33
C CYS A 53 24.53 15.14 6.25
N PRO A 54 25.61 15.24 5.45
CA PRO A 54 26.58 14.15 5.25
C PRO A 54 27.34 13.76 6.52
N GLU A 55 27.29 14.58 7.58
CA GLU A 55 27.89 14.29 8.88
C GLU A 55 27.13 13.20 9.65
N ILE A 56 25.84 13.01 9.37
CA ILE A 56 24.96 12.07 10.08
C ILE A 56 24.91 10.74 9.31
N SER A 57 25.91 9.89 9.53
CA SER A 57 26.01 8.58 8.85
C SER A 57 25.27 7.44 9.58
N ARG A 58 24.90 7.62 10.85
CA ARG A 58 24.36 6.56 11.70
C ARG A 58 22.94 6.86 12.18
N TRP A 59 22.02 5.98 11.82
CA TRP A 59 20.63 6.01 12.27
C TRP A 59 20.37 4.92 13.32
N THR A 60 19.58 5.24 14.34
CA THR A 60 19.03 4.24 15.27
C THR A 60 17.87 3.50 14.60
N PRO A 61 17.70 2.19 14.87
CA PRO A 61 16.61 1.43 14.26
C PRO A 61 15.23 1.98 14.65
N GLN A 62 15.09 2.49 15.88
CA GLN A 62 13.85 3.11 16.37
C GLN A 62 13.52 4.39 15.61
N ALA A 63 14.52 5.23 15.27
CA ALA A 63 14.29 6.44 14.48
C ALA A 63 13.83 6.09 13.06
N LEU A 64 14.41 5.07 12.43
CA LEU A 64 14.00 4.63 11.09
C LEU A 64 12.55 4.16 11.07
N VAL A 65 12.12 3.41 12.09
CA VAL A 65 10.72 2.97 12.23
C VAL A 65 9.80 4.16 12.46
N ALA A 66 10.15 5.08 13.36
CA ALA A 66 9.33 6.27 13.64
C ALA A 66 9.15 7.16 12.39
N ILE A 67 10.20 7.32 11.59
CA ILE A 67 10.12 8.05 10.31
C ILE A 67 9.19 7.33 9.33
N GLN A 68 9.25 6.00 9.27
CA GLN A 68 8.37 5.21 8.41
C GLN A 68 6.91 5.31 8.85
N GLU A 69 6.63 5.20 10.15
CA GLU A 69 5.30 5.37 10.72
C GLU A 69 4.71 6.74 10.37
N ALA A 70 5.49 7.81 10.58
CA ALA A 70 5.06 9.17 10.27
C ALA A 70 4.82 9.37 8.77
N ALA A 71 5.67 8.81 7.91
CA ALA A 71 5.54 8.90 6.46
C ALA A 71 4.30 8.16 5.95
N GLU A 72 4.08 6.91 6.38
CA GLU A 72 2.91 6.13 5.98
C GLU A 72 1.61 6.75 6.51
N TYR A 73 1.60 7.25 7.75
CA TYR A 73 0.45 7.98 8.30
C TYR A 73 0.11 9.21 7.47
N HIS A 74 1.12 10.01 7.10
CA HIS A 74 0.92 11.20 6.29
C HIS A 74 0.34 10.86 4.91
N LEU A 75 0.84 9.81 4.25
CA LEU A 75 0.30 9.35 2.97
C LEU A 75 -1.15 8.92 3.08
N VAL A 76 -1.52 8.19 4.14
CA VAL A 76 -2.92 7.77 4.37
C VAL A 76 -3.85 8.97 4.58
N ASP A 77 -3.46 9.96 5.38
CA ASP A 77 -4.24 11.21 5.59
C ASP A 77 -4.42 11.98 4.26
N VAL A 78 -3.37 12.08 3.45
CA VAL A 78 -3.44 12.72 2.13
C VAL A 78 -4.39 11.96 1.20
N PHE A 79 -4.35 10.63 1.18
CA PHE A 79 -5.25 9.83 0.36
C PHE A 79 -6.71 9.89 0.85
N GLU A 80 -6.95 9.94 2.15
CA GLU A 80 -8.28 10.12 2.72
C GLU A 80 -8.88 11.46 2.28
N ARG A 81 -8.10 12.55 2.38
CA ARG A 81 -8.50 13.88 1.90
C ARG A 81 -8.76 13.89 0.40
N ALA A 82 -7.88 13.27 -0.38
CA ALA A 82 -8.05 13.17 -1.82
C ALA A 82 -9.32 12.38 -2.19
N ASN A 83 -9.60 11.28 -1.48
CA ASN A 83 -10.82 10.49 -1.65
C ASN A 83 -12.08 11.28 -1.26
N HIS A 84 -12.05 12.02 -0.15
CA HIS A 84 -13.14 12.93 0.23
C HIS A 84 -13.39 13.98 -0.85
N CYS A 85 -12.34 14.58 -1.41
CA CYS A 85 -12.44 15.52 -2.53
C CYS A 85 -13.03 14.86 -3.79
N ALA A 86 -12.61 13.64 -4.12
CA ALA A 86 -13.09 12.89 -5.27
C ALA A 86 -14.56 12.46 -5.13
N ILE A 87 -15.03 12.18 -3.92
CA ILE A 87 -16.45 11.88 -3.64
C ILE A 87 -17.28 13.17 -3.62
N HIS A 88 -16.72 14.26 -3.09
CA HIS A 88 -17.41 15.55 -2.95
C HIS A 88 -17.54 16.30 -4.28
N LYS A 89 -16.62 16.11 -5.23
CA LYS A 89 -16.67 16.71 -6.57
C LYS A 89 -16.52 15.63 -7.63
N GLU A 90 -17.46 15.57 -8.56
CA GLU A 90 -17.35 14.84 -9.83
C GLU A 90 -16.20 15.35 -10.75
N THR A 91 -15.12 15.98 -10.24
CA THR A 91 -14.13 16.66 -11.10
C THR A 91 -12.72 16.90 -10.52
N CYS A 92 -12.25 16.15 -9.52
CA CYS A 92 -10.82 16.17 -9.17
C CYS A 92 -10.22 14.77 -9.36
N GLN A 93 -9.72 14.52 -10.57
CA GLN A 93 -8.88 13.37 -10.88
C GLN A 93 -7.52 13.49 -10.20
N LEU A 94 -7.12 12.41 -9.52
CA LEU A 94 -5.72 11.97 -9.39
C LEU A 94 -5.37 11.11 -10.62
#